data_AF-A0A090DWQ0-F1
#
_entry.id   AF-A0A090DWQ0-F1
#
_cell.length_a   1.000
_cell.length_b   1.000
_cell.length_c   1.000
_cell.angle_alpha   90.00
_cell.angle_beta   90.00
_cell.angle_gamma   90.00
#
_symmetry.space_group_name_H-M   'P 1'
#
loop_
_entity.id
_entity.type
_entity.pdbx_description
1 polymer ?
#
loop_
_entity_poly.entity_id
_entity_poly.type
_entity_poly.pdbx_seq_one_letter_code
_entity_poly.pdbx_strand_id
1 'polypeptide(L)'
;MPDNWIEMSSWILVSMSLLGNFFVIQKNVMGQWLWTIANVGWVAYNLYNGMTSQAFLFGIYFIMSVWGILSWTREIRALQKAKAQG
;
A
#
# COMPACT_ATOMS: atom_id res chain seq x y z
N MET A 1 -20.22 16.29 -16.09
CA MET A 1 -20.62 15.05 -15.41
C MET A 1 -19.35 14.36 -14.98
N PRO A 2 -19.21 13.85 -13.75
CA PRO A 2 -18.06 13.01 -13.45
C PRO A 2 -18.12 11.80 -14.38
N ASP A 3 -17.02 11.52 -15.08
CA ASP A 3 -16.90 10.27 -15.80
C ASP A 3 -16.96 9.16 -14.75
N ASN A 4 -18.07 8.44 -14.69
CA ASN A 4 -18.37 7.35 -13.76
C ASN A 4 -17.20 6.37 -13.56
N TRP A 5 -16.35 6.21 -14.57
CA TRP A 5 -15.12 5.42 -14.53
C TRP A 5 -14.06 5.95 -13.55
N ILE A 6 -13.90 7.27 -13.43
CA ILE A 6 -12.95 7.90 -12.49
C ILE A 6 -13.43 7.64 -11.06
N GLU A 7 -14.71 7.88 -10.80
CA GLU A 7 -15.28 7.64 -9.47
C GLU A 7 -15.22 6.15 -9.09
N MET A 8 -15.55 5.24 -10.01
CA MET A 8 -15.41 3.80 -9.76
C MET A 8 -13.96 3.41 -9.45
N SER A 9 -12.98 3.99 -10.16
CA SER A 9 -11.56 3.72 -9.90
C SER A 9 -11.12 4.15 -8.50
N SER A 10 -11.62 5.28 -7.99
CA SER A 10 -11.29 5.75 -6.64
C SER A 10 -11.90 4.83 -5.57
N TRP A 11 -13.13 4.35 -5.75
CA TRP A 11 -13.74 3.37 -4.85
C TRP A 11 -12.99 2.04 -4.80
N ILE A 12 -12.50 1.55 -5.94
CA ILE A 12 -11.64 0.36 -6.00
C ILE A 12 -10.36 0.59 -5.20
N LEU A 13 -9.70 1.75 -5.39
CA LEU A 13 -8.49 2.11 -4.65
C LEU A 13 -8.75 2.23 -3.14
N VAL A 14 -9.89 2.81 -2.74
CA VAL A 14 -10.33 2.86 -1.34
C VAL A 14 -10.49 1.46 -0.76
N SER A 15 -11.20 0.55 -1.45
CA SER A 15 -11.37 -0.83 -0.99
C SER A 15 -10.01 -1.55 -0.85
N MET A 16 -9.09 -1.36 -1.80
CA MET A 16 -7.74 -1.92 -1.72
C MET A 16 -6.95 -1.36 -0.53
N SER A 17 -7.00 -0.05 -0.28
CA SER A 17 -6.34 0.58 0.87
C SER A 17 -6.90 0.09 2.21
N LEU A 18 -8.22 -0.12 2.30
CA LEU A 18 -8.86 -0.67 3.50
C LEU A 18 -8.44 -2.12 3.76
N LEU A 19 -8.42 -2.96 2.72
CA LEU A 19 -7.90 -4.33 2.81
C LEU A 19 -6.42 -4.34 3.17
N GLY A 20 -5.62 -3.45 2.59
CA GLY A 20 -4.21 -3.26 2.95
C GLY A 20 -4.04 -2.97 4.44
N ASN A 21 -4.83 -2.02 4.98
CA ASN A 21 -4.82 -1.70 6.41
C ASN A 21 -5.22 -2.87 7.30
N PHE A 22 -6.22 -3.67 6.89
CA PHE A 22 -6.61 -4.86 7.63
C PHE A 22 -5.43 -5.84 7.84
N PHE A 23 -4.62 -6.06 6.80
CA PHE A 23 -3.42 -6.89 6.91
C PHE A 23 -2.27 -6.21 7.65
N VAL A 24 -2.10 -4.88 7.51
CA VAL A 24 -1.08 -4.11 8.25
C VAL A 24 -1.31 -4.20 9.76
N ILE A 25 -2.56 -4.11 10.23
CA ILE A 25 -2.90 -4.24 11.65
C ILE A 25 -2.53 -5.63 12.19
N GLN A 26 -2.62 -6.66 11.35
CA GLN A 26 -2.22 -8.03 11.69
C GLN A 26 -0.70 -8.27 11.61
N LYS A 27 0.11 -7.22 11.38
CA LYS A 27 1.55 -7.31 11.09
C LYS A 27 1.88 -8.27 9.96
N ASN A 28 0.98 -8.40 8.98
CA ASN A 28 1.19 -9.24 7.81
C ASN A 28 1.80 -8.40 6.67
N VAL A 29 2.93 -8.87 6.13
CA VAL A 29 3.64 -8.23 5.01
C VAL A 29 2.76 -8.07 3.77
N MET A 30 1.73 -8.89 3.59
CA MET A 30 0.74 -8.77 2.51
C MET A 30 0.03 -7.41 2.52
N GLY A 31 -0.15 -6.79 3.69
CA GLY A 31 -0.72 -5.45 3.80
C GLY A 31 0.16 -4.38 3.17
N GLN A 32 1.47 -4.50 3.31
CA GLN A 32 2.43 -3.60 2.68
C GLN A 32 2.42 -3.76 1.16
N TRP A 33 2.32 -5.00 0.66
CA TRP A 33 2.16 -5.26 -0.79
C TRP A 33 0.89 -4.64 -1.37
N LEU A 34 -0.25 -4.77 -0.69
CA LEU A 34 -1.50 -4.13 -1.10
C LEU A 34 -1.37 -2.61 -1.12
N TRP A 35 -0.72 -2.03 -0.11
CA TRP A 35 -0.43 -0.60 -0.07
C TRP A 35 0.48 -0.15 -1.21
N THR A 36 1.51 -0.93 -1.57
CA THR A 36 2.36 -0.62 -2.72
C THR A 36 1.55 -0.51 -4.01
N ILE A 37 0.66 -1.47 -4.29
CA ILE A 37 -0.19 -1.45 -5.49
C ILE A 37 -1.19 -0.28 -5.43
N ALA A 38 -1.84 -0.08 -4.28
CA ALA A 38 -2.80 1.01 -4.10
C ALA A 38 -2.13 2.39 -4.26
N ASN A 39 -0.92 2.58 -3.72
CA ASN A 39 -0.18 3.84 -3.86
C ASN A 39 0.15 4.15 -5.32
N VAL A 40 0.55 3.17 -6.13
CA VAL A 40 0.77 3.37 -7.58
C VAL A 40 -0.53 3.84 -8.25
N GLY A 41 -1.65 3.18 -7.93
CA GLY A 41 -2.97 3.58 -8.44
C GLY A 41 -3.37 4.99 -8.01
N TRP A 42 -3.15 5.35 -6.74
CA TRP A 42 -3.42 6.69 -6.22
C TRP A 42 -2.52 7.75 -6.86
N VAL A 43 -1.24 7.47 -7.13
CA VAL A 43 -0.36 8.39 -7.84
C VAL A 43 -0.91 8.67 -9.25
N ALA A 44 -1.26 7.63 -10.00
CA ALA A 44 -1.82 7.78 -11.34
C ALA A 44 -3.16 8.54 -11.33
N TYR A 45 -4.06 8.18 -10.41
CA TYR A 45 -5.35 8.84 -10.22
C TYR A 45 -5.19 10.34 -9.90
N ASN A 46 -4.27 10.67 -8.99
CA ASN A 46 -4.06 12.06 -8.57
C ASN A 46 -3.39 12.90 -9.67
N LEU A 47 -2.44 12.35 -10.42
CA LEU A 47 -1.85 13.04 -11.57
C LEU A 47 -2.89 13.31 -12.65
N TYR A 48 -3.77 12.36 -12.94
CA TYR A 48 -4.85 12.53 -13.91
C TYR A 48 -5.83 13.65 -13.50
N ASN A 49 -6.13 13.78 -12.20
CA ASN A 49 -7.00 14.82 -11.67
C ASN A 49 -6.28 16.15 -11.37
N GLY A 50 -5.00 16.30 -11.73
CA GLY A 50 -4.21 17.51 -11.49
C GLY A 50 -3.84 17.76 -10.02
N MET A 51 -3.98 16.75 -9.15
CA MET A 51 -3.74 16.82 -7.71
C MET A 51 -2.28 16.49 -7.36
N THR A 52 -1.33 17.34 -7.77
CA THR A 52 0.11 17.07 -7.66
C THR A 52 0.60 16.85 -6.22
N SER A 53 0.03 17.56 -5.23
CA SER A 53 0.39 17.39 -3.81
C SER A 53 0.01 15.99 -3.29
N GLN A 54 -1.16 15.49 -3.65
CA GLN A 54 -1.58 14.14 -3.29
C GLN A 54 -0.74 13.10 -4.03
N ALA A 55 -0.46 13.30 -5.33
CA ALA A 55 0.43 12.40 -6.07
C ALA A 55 1.81 12.28 -5.41
N PHE A 56 2.39 13.39 -4.95
CA PHE A 56 3.65 13.37 -4.20
C PHE A 56 3.53 12.60 -2.88
N LEU A 57 2.48 12.87 -2.10
CA LEU A 57 2.22 12.17 -0.83
C LEU A 57 2.14 10.65 -1.03
N PHE A 58 1.35 10.19 -2.00
CA PHE A 58 1.21 8.78 -2.32
C PHE A 58 2.51 8.18 -2.90
N GLY A 59 3.35 8.98 -3.56
CA GLY A 59 4.70 8.59 -3.96
C GLY A 59 5.62 8.33 -2.77
N ILE A 60 5.56 9.17 -1.73
CA ILE A 60 6.31 8.93 -0.49
C ILE A 60 5.76 7.69 0.24
N TYR A 61 4.44 7.53 0.31
CA TYR A 61 3.83 6.33 0.89
C TYR A 61 4.18 5.06 0.12
N PHE A 62 4.34 5.13 -1.20
CA PHE A 62 4.85 4.02 -1.99
C PHE A 62 6.24 3.59 -1.49
N ILE A 63 7.18 4.53 -1.35
CA ILE A 63 8.53 4.24 -0.83
C ILE A 63 8.46 3.64 0.58
N MET A 64 7.63 4.21 1.46
CA MET A 64 7.44 3.69 2.82
C MET A 64 6.88 2.27 2.82
N SER A 65 5.93 1.96 1.93
CA SER A 65 5.36 0.61 1.82
C SER A 65 6.40 -0.41 1.35
N VAL A 66 7.26 -0.04 0.38
CA VAL A 66 8.38 -0.88 -0.07
C VAL A 66 9.38 -1.11 1.07
N TRP A 67 9.69 -0.08 1.85
CA TRP A 67 10.52 -0.24 3.05
C TRP A 67 9.86 -1.18 4.06
N GLY A 68 8.56 -1.06 4.29
CA GLY A 68 7.78 -1.95 5.15
C GLY A 68 7.84 -3.41 4.70
N ILE A 69 7.78 -3.68 3.39
CA ILE A 69 7.96 -5.04 2.83
C ILE A 69 9.35 -5.57 3.23
N LEU A 70 10.40 -4.78 3.02
CA LEU A 70 11.78 -5.21 3.27
C LEU A 70 12.04 -5.43 4.77
N SER A 71 11.61 -4.52 5.64
CA SER A 71 11.84 -4.62 7.08
C SER A 71 11.06 -5.77 7.70
N TRP A 72 9.76 -5.88 7.41
CA TRP A 72 8.91 -6.91 8.01
C TRP A 72 9.28 -8.31 7.52
N THR A 73 9.67 -8.45 6.25
CA THR A 73 10.16 -9.74 5.74
C THR A 73 11.42 -10.20 6.47
N ARG A 74 12.34 -9.28 6.80
CA ARG A 74 13.54 -9.60 7.57
C ARG A 74 13.21 -10.01 8.99
N GLU A 75 12.31 -9.29 9.67
CA GLU A 75 11.85 -9.61 11.02
C GLU A 75 11.18 -10.98 11.10
N ILE A 76 10.25 -11.28 10.17
CA ILE A 76 9.57 -12.58 10.11
C ILE A 76 10.57 -13.73 9.93
N ARG A 77 11.56 -13.58 9.05
CA ARG A 77 12.61 -14.59 8.86
C ARG A 77 13.48 -14.76 10.10
N ALA A 78 13.79 -13.68 10.81
CA ALA A 78 14.56 -13.76 12.06
C ALA A 78 13.79 -14.52 13.15
N LEU A 79 12.49 -14.24 13.30
CA LEU A 79 11.60 -14.93 14.24
C LEU A 79 11.48 -16.43 13.92
N GLN A 80 11.39 -16.80 12.64
CA GLN A 80 11.37 -18.20 12.22
C GLN A 80 12.67 -18.93 12.55
N LYS A 81 13.83 -18.30 12.33
CA LYS A 81 15.13 -18.88 12.69
C LYS A 81 15.29 -19.10 14.19
N ALA A 82 14.87 -18.13 15.00
CA ALA A 82 14.92 -18.26 16.46
C ALA A 82 14.05 -19.42 16.97
N LYS A 83 12.83 -19.58 16.43
CA LYS A 83 11.95 -20.70 16.77
C LYS A 83 12.47 -22.08 16.33
N ALA A 84 13.33 -22.14 15.32
CA ALA A 84 13.90 -23.40 14.84
C ALA A 84 15.13 -23.86 15.65
N GLN A 85 15.69 -22.97 16.48
CA GLN A 85 16.92 -23.21 17.24
C GLN A 85 16.70 -23.40 18.75
N GLY A 86 15.49 -23.14 19.25
CA GLY A 86 15.08 -23.38 20.64
C GLY A 86 14.06 -24.50 20.71
#